data_AF-A0A565AS60-F1
#
_entry.id   AF-A0A565AS60-F1
#
_cell.length_a   1.000
_cell.length_b   1.000
_cell.length_c   1.000
_cell.angle_alpha   90.00
_cell.angle_beta   90.00
_cell.angle_gamma   90.00
#
_symmetry.space_group_name_H-M   'P 1'
#
loop_
_entity.id
_entity.type
_entity.pdbx_description
1 polymer ?
#
loop_
_entity_poly.entity_id
_entity_poly.type
_entity_poly.pdbx_seq_one_letter_code
_entity_poly.pdbx_strand_id
1 'polypeptide(L)'
;MSSSSNASHSIEESRDFAAMNFDGRILYSKTASEVDKRTMQHLQVLETKRDDSGKAIVGFDIEWRPSFRKGVLPNKVAVIHICVDNDYCDVMHIIHSGIPQRLKHLIEDSTLIKVGIGIEGDSVKLFHDHGVSIHQRCRGSFRFSQPKTWRFQTMGSCLAN
;
A
#
# COMPACT_ATOMS: atom_id res chain seq x y z
N MET A 1 -1.41 -58.79 -17.98
CA MET A 1 -2.26 -58.50 -16.80
C MET A 1 -1.34 -58.65 -15.60
N SER A 2 -0.97 -57.64 -14.82
CA SER A 2 -1.49 -56.29 -14.62
C SER A 2 -0.32 -55.42 -14.11
N SER A 3 -0.21 -54.23 -14.70
CA SER A 3 0.72 -53.17 -14.33
C SER A 3 0.30 -52.52 -13.01
N SER A 4 1.26 -52.08 -12.20
CA SER A 4 1.03 -51.05 -11.19
C SER A 4 2.34 -50.29 -10.96
N SER A 5 2.47 -49.20 -11.69
CA SER A 5 3.49 -48.16 -11.51
C SER A 5 3.06 -47.24 -10.38
N ASN A 6 3.75 -47.28 -9.23
CA ASN A 6 3.63 -46.22 -8.23
C ASN A 6 4.57 -45.08 -8.62
N ALA A 7 4.00 -44.04 -9.22
CA ALA A 7 4.64 -42.74 -9.35
C ALA A 7 4.55 -42.04 -7.98
N SER A 8 5.59 -42.16 -7.17
CA SER A 8 5.70 -41.39 -5.93
C SER A 8 6.21 -39.99 -6.24
N HIS A 9 5.28 -39.04 -6.23
CA HIS A 9 5.43 -37.65 -5.79
C HIS A 9 6.78 -36.98 -6.07
N SER A 10 6.82 -36.19 -7.15
CA SER A 10 7.74 -35.06 -7.28
C SER A 10 7.52 -34.10 -6.11
N ILE A 11 8.51 -34.05 -5.22
CA ILE A 11 8.64 -33.01 -4.19
C ILE A 11 8.76 -31.68 -4.94
N GLU A 12 7.77 -30.81 -4.78
CA GLU A 12 7.77 -29.46 -5.30
C GLU A 12 8.87 -28.67 -4.56
N GLU A 13 10.02 -28.46 -5.21
CA GLU A 13 11.11 -27.66 -4.68
C GLU A 13 10.59 -26.27 -4.29
N SER A 14 10.56 -25.98 -2.98
CA SER A 14 10.27 -24.64 -2.48
C SER A 14 11.36 -23.70 -2.98
N ARG A 15 11.04 -22.88 -3.98
CA ARG A 15 11.92 -21.80 -4.41
C ARG A 15 12.08 -20.83 -3.25
N ASP A 16 13.25 -20.83 -2.63
CA ASP A 16 13.66 -19.80 -1.67
C ASP A 16 13.74 -18.48 -2.43
N PHE A 17 12.67 -17.70 -2.35
CA PHE A 17 12.68 -16.32 -2.83
C PHE A 17 13.47 -15.48 -1.83
N ALA A 18 14.48 -14.76 -2.32
CA ALA A 18 15.22 -13.82 -1.50
C ALA A 18 14.24 -12.81 -0.86
N ALA A 19 14.40 -12.58 0.44
CA ALA A 19 13.62 -11.57 1.15
C ALA A 19 13.82 -10.20 0.50
N MET A 20 12.72 -9.48 0.31
CA MET A 20 12.74 -8.12 -0.21
C MET A 20 13.04 -7.15 0.94
N ASN A 21 14.08 -6.33 0.78
CA ASN A 21 14.45 -5.31 1.75
C ASN A 21 14.14 -3.92 1.19
N PHE A 22 13.62 -3.05 2.06
CA PHE A 22 13.55 -1.62 1.81
C PHE A 22 14.79 -0.97 2.42
N ASP A 23 15.70 -0.51 1.56
CA ASP A 23 16.96 0.12 1.99
C ASP A 23 16.81 1.62 2.28
N GLY A 24 15.62 2.18 2.03
CA GLY A 24 15.29 3.56 2.37
C GLY A 24 14.98 3.75 3.85
N ARG A 25 14.68 5.00 4.22
CA ARG A 25 14.36 5.38 5.61
C ARG A 25 12.88 5.21 5.91
N ILE A 26 12.56 4.56 7.01
CA ILE A 26 11.20 4.50 7.52
C ILE A 26 10.99 5.66 8.49
N LEU A 27 10.07 6.56 8.17
CA LEU A 27 9.79 7.76 8.96
C LEU A 27 8.47 7.60 9.68
N TYR A 28 8.52 7.75 11.00
CA TYR A 28 7.39 7.47 11.88
C TYR A 28 6.71 8.75 12.35
N SER A 29 5.38 8.79 12.26
CA SER A 29 4.56 9.91 12.72
C SER A 29 3.43 9.43 13.61
N LYS A 30 3.25 10.07 14.77
CA LYS A 30 2.24 9.68 15.77
C LYS A 30 1.22 10.77 16.06
N THR A 31 1.64 12.03 16.03
CA THR A 31 0.76 13.17 16.30
C THR A 31 0.17 13.74 15.02
N ALA A 32 -0.97 14.43 15.13
CA ALA A 32 -1.61 15.09 13.99
C ALA A 32 -0.66 16.08 13.28
N SER A 33 0.16 16.81 14.05
CA SER A 33 1.13 17.78 13.50
C SER A 33 2.25 17.11 12.72
N GLU A 34 2.79 16.00 13.23
CA GLU A 34 3.80 15.21 12.51
C GLU A 34 3.22 14.67 11.20
N VAL A 35 2.05 14.05 11.25
CA VAL A 35 1.37 13.51 10.08
C VAL A 35 1.08 14.60 9.04
N ASP A 36 0.58 15.76 9.46
CA ASP A 36 0.31 16.89 8.56
C ASP A 36 1.59 17.42 7.90
N LYS A 37 2.67 17.57 8.68
CA LYS A 37 3.99 17.98 8.19
C LYS A 37 4.56 16.99 7.18
N ARG A 38 4.50 15.68 7.47
CA ARG A 38 4.97 14.63 6.56
C ARG A 38 4.15 14.60 5.28
N THR A 39 2.82 14.71 5.39
CA THR A 39 1.93 14.82 4.24
C THR A 39 2.27 16.01 3.34
N MET A 40 2.54 17.18 3.94
CA MET A 40 2.98 18.36 3.18
C MET A 40 4.27 18.11 2.39
N GLN A 41 5.24 17.41 2.99
CA GLN A 41 6.49 17.06 2.31
C GLN A 41 6.26 16.08 1.16
N HIS A 42 5.36 15.10 1.32
CA HIS A 42 4.98 14.21 0.23
C HIS A 42 4.35 14.95 -0.95
N LEU A 43 3.44 15.89 -0.70
CA LEU A 43 2.80 16.68 -1.75
C LEU A 43 3.83 17.46 -2.57
N GLN A 44 4.81 18.10 -1.92
CA GLN A 44 5.91 18.80 -2.60
C GLN A 44 6.75 17.87 -3.48
N VAL A 45 7.05 16.66 -3.00
CA VAL A 45 7.80 15.68 -3.80
C VAL A 45 6.97 15.19 -4.98
N LEU A 46 5.67 14.95 -4.78
CA LEU A 46 4.78 14.46 -5.82
C LEU A 46 4.57 15.48 -6.94
N GLU A 47 4.61 16.79 -6.65
CA GLU A 47 4.58 17.84 -7.69
C GLU A 47 5.69 17.66 -8.73
N THR A 48 6.87 17.20 -8.32
CA THR A 48 8.02 16.99 -9.22
C THR A 48 7.99 15.63 -9.94
N LYS A 49 7.06 14.74 -9.57
CA LYS A 49 6.97 13.36 -10.06
C LYS A 49 5.77 13.09 -10.96
N ARG A 50 5.00 14.13 -11.29
CA ARG A 50 3.88 14.01 -12.20
C ARG A 50 4.38 13.70 -13.61
N ASP A 51 3.72 12.77 -14.27
CA ASP A 51 3.95 12.48 -15.69
C ASP A 51 3.29 13.54 -16.59
N ASP A 52 3.42 13.39 -17.91
CA ASP A 52 2.84 14.29 -18.90
C ASP A 52 1.30 14.40 -18.81
N SER A 53 0.64 13.42 -18.17
CA SER A 53 -0.81 13.44 -17.90
C SER A 53 -1.16 14.13 -16.57
N GLY A 54 -0.17 14.65 -15.85
CA GLY A 54 -0.32 15.29 -14.55
C GLY A 54 -0.49 14.30 -13.40
N LYS A 55 -0.26 13.00 -13.61
CA LYS A 55 -0.49 11.95 -12.60
C LYS A 55 0.81 11.51 -11.95
N ALA A 56 0.75 11.15 -10.67
CA ALA A 56 1.88 10.58 -9.94
C ALA A 56 1.48 9.28 -9.23
N ILE A 57 2.43 8.36 -9.08
CA ILE A 57 2.20 7.07 -8.42
C ILE A 57 2.67 7.15 -6.96
N VAL A 58 1.87 6.60 -6.05
CA VAL A 58 2.15 6.53 -4.61
C VAL A 58 1.90 5.11 -4.12
N GLY A 59 2.89 4.52 -3.44
CA GLY A 59 2.70 3.29 -2.69
C GLY A 59 1.82 3.55 -1.47
N PHE A 60 0.77 2.76 -1.31
CA PHE A 60 -0.24 2.93 -0.26
C PHE A 60 -0.62 1.58 0.33
N ASP A 61 -0.63 1.50 1.65
CA ASP A 61 -1.02 0.31 2.40
C ASP A 61 -1.55 0.71 3.78
N ILE A 62 -2.36 -0.13 4.41
CA ILE A 62 -2.97 0.16 5.72
C ILE A 62 -2.90 -1.04 6.66
N GLU A 63 -2.74 -0.78 7.95
CA GLU A 63 -2.65 -1.85 8.95
C GLU A 63 -3.61 -1.65 10.12
N TRP A 64 -4.14 -2.76 10.62
CA TRP A 64 -4.95 -2.82 11.83
C TRP A 64 -4.74 -4.13 12.57
N ARG A 65 -4.96 -4.10 13.89
CA ARG A 65 -4.90 -5.32 14.70
C ARG A 65 -6.11 -6.21 14.38
N PRO A 66 -5.95 -7.48 13.97
CA PRO A 66 -7.10 -8.35 13.74
C PRO A 66 -7.82 -8.69 15.06
N SER A 67 -9.13 -8.88 14.98
CA SER A 67 -9.96 -9.40 16.08
C SER A 67 -10.61 -10.71 15.62
N PHE A 68 -10.29 -11.81 16.31
CA PHE A 68 -10.81 -13.15 15.98
C PHE A 68 -11.93 -13.61 16.93
N ARG A 69 -12.41 -12.72 17.79
CA ARG A 69 -13.48 -13.04 18.75
C ARG A 69 -14.83 -12.94 18.03
N LYS A 70 -15.59 -14.04 18.02
CA LYS A 70 -16.94 -14.07 17.46
C LYS A 70 -17.81 -12.99 18.11
N GLY A 71 -18.53 -12.24 17.26
CA GLY A 71 -19.42 -11.15 17.70
C GLY A 71 -18.73 -9.83 18.03
N VAL A 72 -17.40 -9.75 17.97
CA VAL A 72 -16.66 -8.48 18.16
C VAL A 72 -16.43 -7.83 16.80
N LEU A 73 -16.73 -6.54 16.69
CA LEU A 73 -16.44 -5.77 15.48
C LEU A 73 -14.93 -5.74 15.19
N PRO A 74 -14.52 -5.76 13.91
CA PRO A 74 -13.12 -5.57 13.53
C PRO A 74 -12.57 -4.26 14.09
N ASN A 75 -11.28 -4.25 14.46
CA ASN A 75 -10.62 -3.01 14.87
C ASN A 75 -10.51 -2.05 13.70
N LYS A 76 -10.54 -0.75 14.01
CA LYS A 76 -10.34 0.31 13.03
C LYS A 76 -8.91 0.29 12.46
N VAL A 77 -8.75 0.84 11.26
CA VAL A 77 -7.43 1.14 10.69
C VAL A 77 -6.61 1.97 11.69
N ALA A 78 -5.42 1.49 12.00
CA ALA A 78 -4.52 2.10 12.97
C ALA A 78 -3.35 2.81 12.27
N VAL A 79 -2.83 2.25 11.18
CA VAL A 79 -1.65 2.77 10.50
C VAL A 79 -1.93 2.94 9.03
N ILE A 80 -1.39 4.01 8.45
CA ILE A 80 -1.30 4.20 7.00
C ILE A 80 0.18 4.26 6.62
N HIS A 81 0.56 3.52 5.58
CA HIS A 81 1.87 3.57 4.95
C HIS A 81 1.78 4.37 3.65
N ILE A 82 2.70 5.34 3.47
CA ILE A 82 2.80 6.13 2.23
C ILE A 82 4.26 6.14 1.77
N CYS A 83 4.49 5.66 0.55
CA CYS A 83 5.80 5.67 -0.09
C CYS A 83 5.71 6.46 -1.40
N VAL A 84 6.40 7.60 -1.48
CA VAL A 84 6.44 8.45 -2.69
C VAL A 84 7.71 8.23 -3.51
N ASP A 85 8.74 7.64 -2.90
CA ASP A 85 10.04 7.35 -3.51
C ASP A 85 10.69 6.12 -2.86
N ASN A 86 11.95 5.87 -3.23
CA ASN A 86 12.73 4.73 -2.73
C ASN A 86 13.61 5.12 -1.53
N ASP A 87 13.66 6.41 -1.21
CA ASP A 87 14.55 6.97 -0.20
C ASP A 87 13.86 7.01 1.17
N TYR A 88 12.54 7.14 1.20
CA TYR A 88 11.75 7.04 2.42
C TYR A 88 10.29 6.59 2.22
N CYS A 89 9.80 5.92 3.26
CA CYS A 89 8.41 5.54 3.43
C CYS A 89 7.92 6.05 4.79
N ASP A 90 6.70 6.57 4.83
CA ASP A 90 6.10 7.09 6.03
C ASP A 90 5.13 6.09 6.65
N VAL A 91 5.26 5.92 7.97
CA VAL A 91 4.39 5.12 8.83
C VAL A 91 3.61 6.09 9.71
N MET A 92 2.32 6.27 9.40
CA MET A 92 1.45 7.25 10.05
C MET A 92 0.47 6.54 11.00
N HIS A 93 0.63 6.72 12.31
CA HIS A 93 -0.25 6.14 13.33
C HIS A 93 -1.56 6.93 13.49
N ILE A 94 -2.51 6.72 12.58
CA ILE A 94 -3.81 7.38 12.56
C ILE A 94 -4.72 7.04 13.74
N ILE A 95 -4.48 5.93 14.44
CA ILE A 95 -5.11 5.64 15.74
C ILE A 95 -4.87 6.78 16.76
N HIS A 96 -3.73 7.44 16.70
CA HIS A 96 -3.36 8.51 17.64
C HIS A 96 -3.53 9.89 17.04
N SER A 97 -3.13 10.08 15.77
CA SER A 97 -3.20 11.38 15.11
C SER A 97 -4.60 11.73 14.59
N GLY A 98 -5.50 10.75 14.48
CA GLY A 98 -6.62 10.84 13.55
C GLY A 98 -6.12 10.94 12.11
N ILE A 99 -6.99 11.41 11.21
CA ILE A 99 -6.63 11.72 9.83
C ILE A 99 -6.68 13.25 9.64
N PRO A 100 -5.52 13.94 9.62
CA PRO A 100 -5.48 15.36 9.32
C PRO A 100 -6.03 15.68 7.93
N GLN A 101 -6.52 16.90 7.74
CA GLN A 101 -7.18 17.30 6.49
C GLN A 101 -6.27 17.15 5.26
N ARG A 102 -4.97 17.46 5.37
CA ARG A 102 -4.03 17.26 4.26
C ARG A 102 -3.86 15.79 3.91
N LEU A 103 -3.80 14.91 4.91
CA LEU A 103 -3.68 13.46 4.67
C LEU A 103 -4.92 12.95 3.96
N LYS A 104 -6.10 13.39 4.40
CA LYS A 104 -7.36 13.12 3.70
C LYS A 104 -7.32 13.58 2.24
N HIS A 105 -6.89 14.81 1.98
CA HIS A 105 -6.75 15.33 0.61
C HIS A 105 -5.79 14.50 -0.24
N LEU A 106 -4.64 14.08 0.30
CA LEU A 106 -3.68 13.23 -0.42
C LEU A 106 -4.32 11.89 -0.81
N ILE A 107 -5.06 11.27 0.10
CA ILE A 107 -5.74 9.99 -0.14
C ILE A 107 -6.88 10.13 -1.16
N GLU A 108 -7.62 11.23 -1.12
CA GLU A 108 -8.75 11.54 -2.01
C GLU A 108 -8.31 12.22 -3.33
N ASP A 109 -7.02 12.51 -3.54
CA ASP A 109 -6.55 13.19 -4.75
C ASP A 109 -6.63 12.27 -5.99
N SER A 110 -7.50 12.58 -6.95
CA SER A 110 -7.66 11.82 -8.18
C SER A 110 -6.53 12.00 -9.20
N THR A 111 -5.54 12.83 -8.90
CA THR A 111 -4.30 12.94 -9.69
C THR A 111 -3.20 12.02 -9.16
N LEU A 112 -3.39 11.43 -7.98
CA LEU A 112 -2.47 10.46 -7.39
C LEU A 112 -3.01 9.06 -7.55
N ILE A 113 -2.24 8.20 -8.23
CA ILE A 113 -2.54 6.78 -8.42
C ILE A 113 -1.97 6.02 -7.23
N LYS A 114 -2.85 5.48 -6.39
CA LYS A 114 -2.44 4.68 -5.23
C LYS A 114 -2.28 3.22 -5.67
N VAL A 115 -1.15 2.63 -5.31
CA VAL A 115 -0.80 1.25 -5.65
C VAL A 115 -0.48 0.46 -4.38
N GLY A 116 -1.02 -0.75 -4.30
CA GLY A 116 -0.88 -1.64 -3.15
C GLY A 116 -1.49 -3.01 -3.43
N ILE A 117 -1.15 -4.01 -2.61
CA ILE A 117 -1.79 -5.34 -2.67
C ILE A 117 -3.06 -5.26 -1.85
N GLY A 118 -4.20 -5.65 -2.42
CA GLY A 118 -5.47 -5.63 -1.67
C GLY A 118 -6.12 -4.25 -1.52
N ILE A 119 -5.63 -3.23 -2.26
CA ILE A 119 -6.08 -1.82 -2.16
C ILE A 119 -7.59 -1.60 -2.31
N GLU A 120 -8.30 -2.52 -2.97
CA GLU A 120 -9.76 -2.48 -3.03
C GLU A 120 -10.40 -2.73 -1.65
N GLY A 121 -9.93 -3.76 -0.95
CA GLY A 121 -10.35 -4.07 0.41
C GLY A 121 -9.95 -2.94 1.37
N ASP A 122 -8.76 -2.38 1.18
CA ASP A 122 -8.29 -1.25 1.97
C ASP A 122 -9.17 -0.03 1.81
N SER A 123 -9.60 0.26 0.58
CA SER A 123 -10.52 1.37 0.30
C SER A 123 -11.85 1.20 1.03
N VAL A 124 -12.44 0.01 0.97
CA VAL A 124 -13.71 -0.28 1.68
C VAL A 124 -13.52 -0.14 3.19
N LYS A 125 -12.42 -0.68 3.72
CA LYS A 125 -12.11 -0.66 5.14
C LYS A 125 -11.86 0.75 5.66
N LEU A 126 -11.06 1.54 4.95
CA LEU A 126 -10.74 2.92 5.32
C LEU A 126 -11.98 3.82 5.26
N PHE A 127 -12.82 3.65 4.24
CA PHE A 127 -14.07 4.38 4.12
C PHE A 127 -15.02 4.06 5.28
N HIS A 128 -15.20 2.78 5.61
CA HIS A 128 -16.06 2.39 6.72
C HIS A 128 -15.56 2.91 8.07
N ASP A 129 -14.25 2.87 8.31
CA ASP A 129 -13.69 3.21 9.63
C ASP A 129 -13.56 4.71 9.88
N HIS A 130 -13.25 5.47 8.82
CA HIS A 130 -12.83 6.87 8.91
C HIS A 130 -13.54 7.81 7.92
N GLY A 131 -14.39 7.30 7.02
CA GLY A 131 -15.10 8.12 6.04
C GLY A 131 -14.20 8.78 5.00
N VAL A 132 -13.07 8.13 4.67
CA VAL A 132 -12.10 8.60 3.68
C VAL A 132 -12.08 7.66 2.48
N SER A 133 -12.21 8.22 1.29
CA SER A 133 -12.26 7.46 0.04
C SER A 133 -10.90 7.43 -0.64
N ILE A 134 -10.40 6.24 -0.99
CA ILE A 134 -9.17 6.13 -1.79
C ILE A 134 -9.54 6.33 -3.26
N HIS A 135 -9.18 7.48 -3.82
CA HIS A 135 -9.41 7.78 -5.24
C HIS A 135 -8.25 7.30 -6.11
N GLN A 136 -8.54 6.91 -7.35
CA GLN A 136 -7.60 6.35 -8.34
C GLN A 136 -6.71 5.24 -7.79
N ARG A 137 -7.21 4.00 -7.92
CA ARG A 137 -6.56 2.81 -7.42
C ARG A 137 -6.09 1.98 -8.60
N CYS A 138 -4.84 1.54 -8.57
CA CYS A 138 -4.35 0.59 -9.55
C CYS A 138 -4.04 -0.74 -8.84
N ARG A 139 -4.71 -1.82 -9.27
CA ARG A 139 -4.28 -3.16 -8.88
C ARG A 139 -2.94 -3.42 -9.54
N GLY A 140 -1.88 -3.52 -8.74
CA GLY A 140 -0.62 -4.06 -9.23
C GLY A 140 -0.77 -5.57 -9.43
N SER A 141 -0.56 -6.07 -10.65
CA SER A 141 0.12 -7.36 -10.79
C SER A 141 1.60 -7.06 -10.63
N PHE A 142 2.16 -7.38 -9.47
CA PHE A 142 3.58 -7.18 -9.23
C PHE A 142 4.39 -8.11 -10.14
N ARG A 143 4.77 -7.66 -11.33
CA ARG A 143 5.87 -8.25 -12.09
C ARG A 143 7.13 -7.44 -11.83
N PHE A 144 7.81 -7.77 -10.74
CA PHE A 144 9.11 -7.23 -10.40
C PHE A 144 10.12 -7.67 -11.47
N SER A 145 10.50 -6.75 -12.38
CA SER A 145 11.39 -7.05 -13.50
C SER A 145 12.88 -7.02 -13.15
N GLN A 146 13.26 -6.67 -11.92
CA GLN A 146 14.66 -6.61 -11.48
C GLN A 146 14.76 -6.91 -9.97
N PRO A 147 15.72 -7.75 -9.53
CA PRO A 147 16.09 -7.78 -8.12
C PRO A 147 16.77 -6.44 -7.80
N LYS A 148 16.42 -5.80 -6.68
CA LYS A 148 17.10 -4.61 -6.10
C LYS A 148 16.56 -3.21 -6.40
N THR A 149 15.40 -3.01 -7.05
CA THR A 149 14.81 -1.66 -7.13
C THR A 149 13.30 -1.65 -6.87
N TRP A 150 12.87 -0.77 -5.97
CA TRP A 150 11.48 -0.36 -5.84
C TRP A 150 11.11 0.45 -7.08
N ARG A 151 10.68 -0.22 -8.14
CA ARG A 151 10.07 0.45 -9.31
C ARG A 151 8.61 0.09 -9.32
N PHE A 152 7.77 1.05 -8.93
CA PHE A 152 6.34 0.98 -9.19
C PHE A 152 6.13 1.15 -10.70
N GLN A 153 6.07 0.02 -11.42
CA GLN A 153 5.62 -0.01 -12.80
C GLN A 153 4.15 -0.41 -12.81
N THR A 154 3.31 0.38 -13.47
CA THR A 154 1.93 0.01 -13.75
C THR A 154 1.94 -1.12 -14.78
N MET A 155 1.77 -2.36 -14.30
CA MET A 155 1.30 -3.46 -15.14
C MET A 155 -0.09 -3.87 -14.64
N GLY A 156 -1.10 -3.16 -15.10
CA GLY A 156 -2.50 -3.42 -14.75
C GLY A 156 -3.43 -2.30 -15.19
N SER A 157 -4.71 -2.63 -15.39
CA SER A 157 -5.77 -1.66 -15.63
C SER A 157 -6.04 -0.88 -14.34
N CYS A 158 -5.69 0.40 -14.31
CA CYS A 158 -6.12 1.27 -13.21
C CYS A 158 -7.62 1.54 -13.38
N LEU A 159 -8.39 1.32 -12.31
CA LEU A 159 -9.82 1.61 -12.32
C LEU A 159 -9.99 3.12 -12.10
N ALA A 160 -10.52 3.80 -13.11
CA ALA A 160 -11.04 5.14 -12.93
C ALA A 160 -12.41 5.01 -12.23
N ASN A 161 -12.54 5.60 -11.04
CA ASN A 161 -13.85 5.94 -10.49
C ASN A 161 -14.41 7.16 -11.22
#